data_AF-A0A6I6GY75-F1
#
_entry.id   AF-A0A6I6GY75-F1
#
_cell.length_a   1.000
_cell.length_b   1.000
_cell.length_c   1.000
_cell.angle_alpha   90.00
_cell.angle_beta   90.00
_cell.angle_gamma   90.00
#
_symmetry.space_group_name_H-M   'P 1'
#
loop_
_entity.id
_entity.type
_entity.pdbx_description
1 polymer ?
#
loop_
_entity_poly.entity_id
_entity_poly.type
_entity_poly.pdbx_seq_one_letter_code
_entity_poly.pdbx_strand_id
1 'polypeptide(L)'
;MKTTVWALLALLSLAACKSNPKETSNTETSTAAAIPATLEDSMYKLVIAMHDEAMPKMNQLKGLQKTAQQQIDSLKATKNKANEMLMIRLEKVKLQLAAAEKGMDDWMAQFEPDPQQPTSEERGAYFKDQYEKAKVMRDNIFISLDSAAAIIR
;
A
#
# COMPACT_ATOMS: atom_id res chain seq x y z
N MET A 1 32.71 49.65 11.30
CA MET A 1 31.97 50.74 10.62
C MET A 1 32.51 50.91 9.21
N LYS A 2 31.59 51.07 8.25
CA LYS A 2 31.73 51.52 6.85
C LYS A 2 31.29 50.46 5.83
N THR A 3 29.97 50.43 5.69
CA THR A 3 29.19 49.95 4.55
C THR A 3 29.41 50.85 3.34
N THR A 4 29.52 50.27 2.14
CA THR A 4 29.03 50.92 0.92
C THR A 4 28.49 49.86 -0.03
N VAL A 5 27.16 49.87 -0.12
CA VAL A 5 26.32 49.26 -1.15
C VAL A 5 26.55 50.01 -2.46
N TRP A 6 26.71 49.30 -3.58
CA TRP A 6 26.53 49.85 -4.91
C TRP A 6 25.58 48.95 -5.70
N ALA A 7 24.48 49.57 -6.13
CA ALA A 7 23.41 48.96 -6.87
C ALA A 7 23.62 49.11 -8.38
N LEU A 8 23.03 48.16 -9.12
CA LEU A 8 22.50 48.26 -10.48
C LEU A 8 23.48 48.54 -11.63
N LEU A 9 23.67 47.52 -12.48
CA LEU A 9 23.37 47.68 -13.91
C LEU A 9 23.07 46.32 -14.55
N ALA A 10 21.82 46.14 -14.98
CA ALA A 10 21.42 45.09 -15.88
C ALA A 10 21.85 45.46 -17.31
N LEU A 11 22.57 44.57 -17.99
CA LEU A 11 22.73 44.61 -19.44
C LEU A 11 22.38 43.24 -20.02
N LEU A 12 21.26 43.21 -20.75
CA LEU A 12 20.89 42.16 -21.70
C LEU A 12 21.94 42.12 -22.82
N SER A 13 22.36 40.93 -23.22
CA SER A 13 22.96 40.69 -24.53
C SER A 13 22.62 39.27 -24.99
N LEU A 14 21.66 39.17 -25.91
CA LEU A 14 21.56 38.02 -26.80
C LEU A 14 22.66 38.14 -27.87
N ALA A 15 23.43 37.07 -28.08
CA ALA A 15 24.00 36.76 -29.38
C ALA A 15 24.34 35.27 -29.45
N ALA A 16 23.67 34.59 -30.38
CA ALA A 16 23.84 33.19 -30.70
C ALA A 16 25.16 32.94 -31.45
N CYS A 17 25.82 31.82 -31.15
CA CYS A 17 26.73 31.15 -32.09
C CYS A 17 26.37 29.68 -32.22
N LYS A 18 26.16 29.30 -33.48
CA LYS A 18 25.83 27.99 -34.03
C LYS A 18 27.11 27.30 -34.47
N SER A 19 27.32 26.06 -34.05
CA SER A 19 28.23 25.11 -34.72
C SER A 19 27.76 23.68 -34.47
N ASN A 20 27.33 23.01 -35.55
CA ASN A 20 26.86 21.62 -35.56
C ASN A 20 27.97 20.62 -35.22
N PRO A 21 27.68 19.56 -34.47
CA PRO A 21 28.36 18.28 -34.62
C PRO A 21 27.45 17.25 -35.30
N LYS A 22 28.02 16.56 -36.31
CA LYS A 22 27.52 15.29 -36.83
C LYS A 22 27.66 14.21 -35.76
N GLU A 23 26.69 13.30 -35.78
CA GLU A 23 26.54 12.06 -35.01
C GLU A 23 27.83 11.32 -34.66
N THR A 24 27.94 10.83 -33.42
CA THR A 24 28.05 9.38 -33.15
C THR A 24 27.74 9.07 -31.68
N SER A 25 26.71 8.24 -31.51
CA SER A 25 26.36 7.26 -30.47
C SER A 25 26.83 7.41 -29.01
N ASN A 26 25.86 7.12 -28.13
CA ASN A 26 25.94 6.72 -26.72
C ASN A 26 25.86 7.85 -25.69
N THR A 27 24.65 8.30 -25.39
CA THR A 27 24.26 8.61 -24.00
C THR A 27 22.76 8.37 -23.85
N GLU A 28 22.44 7.39 -23.01
CA GLU A 28 21.10 7.11 -22.49
C GLU A 28 20.46 8.42 -22.01
N THR A 29 19.38 8.83 -22.67
CA THR A 29 18.47 9.85 -22.15
C THR A 29 17.11 9.20 -22.03
N SER A 30 16.78 8.80 -20.80
CA SER A 30 15.41 8.49 -20.38
C SER A 30 14.53 9.73 -20.56
N THR A 31 14.03 9.94 -21.78
CA THR A 31 12.76 10.64 -21.97
C THR A 31 11.65 9.66 -21.66
N ALA A 32 11.30 9.54 -20.37
CA ALA A 32 10.00 9.05 -19.95
C ALA A 32 8.96 10.10 -20.36
N ALA A 33 8.60 10.10 -21.64
CA ALA A 33 7.36 10.72 -22.09
C ALA A 33 6.24 9.99 -21.34
N ALA A 34 5.55 10.72 -20.46
CA ALA A 34 4.43 10.18 -19.71
C ALA A 34 3.39 9.65 -20.71
N ILE A 35 3.32 8.33 -20.83
CA ILE A 35 2.25 7.66 -21.56
C ILE A 35 0.93 8.13 -20.91
N PRO A 36 -0.03 8.65 -21.68
CA PRO A 36 -1.31 9.05 -21.11
C PRO A 36 -1.94 7.86 -20.40
N ALA A 37 -2.20 8.00 -19.11
CA ALA A 37 -2.76 6.93 -18.30
C ALA A 37 -4.14 6.54 -18.86
N THR A 38 -4.29 5.27 -19.24
CA THR A 38 -5.59 4.73 -19.65
C THR A 38 -6.50 4.56 -18.42
N LEU A 39 -7.80 4.35 -18.65
CA LEU A 39 -8.73 4.00 -17.56
C LEU A 39 -8.26 2.75 -16.81
N GLU A 40 -7.76 1.78 -17.55
CA GLU A 40 -7.15 0.54 -17.05
C GLU A 40 -5.96 0.83 -16.12
N ASP A 41 -4.99 1.65 -16.55
CA ASP A 41 -3.83 2.04 -15.73
C ASP A 41 -4.26 2.77 -14.45
N SER A 42 -5.32 3.58 -14.54
CA SER A 42 -5.85 4.33 -13.41
C SER A 42 -6.52 3.40 -12.40
N MET A 43 -7.28 2.40 -12.85
CA MET A 43 -7.91 1.42 -11.98
C MET A 43 -6.89 0.48 -11.34
N TYR A 44 -5.91 -0.02 -12.11
CA TYR A 44 -4.83 -0.84 -11.58
C TYR A 44 -4.11 -0.15 -10.40
N LYS A 45 -3.77 1.14 -10.54
CA LYS A 45 -3.15 1.91 -9.46
C LYS A 45 -4.00 1.98 -8.19
N LEU A 46 -5.32 2.09 -8.31
CA LEU A 46 -6.22 2.09 -7.15
C LEU A 46 -6.25 0.73 -6.47
N VAL A 47 -6.24 -0.36 -7.23
CA VAL A 47 -6.15 -1.73 -6.69
C VAL A 47 -4.89 -1.89 -5.85
N ILE A 48 -3.74 -1.55 -6.45
CA ILE A 48 -2.43 -1.69 -5.78
C ILE A 48 -2.33 -0.76 -4.57
N ALA A 49 -2.92 0.44 -4.62
CA ALA A 49 -2.93 1.33 -3.46
C ALA A 49 -3.63 0.70 -2.24
N MET A 50 -4.71 -0.07 -2.43
CA MET A 50 -5.38 -0.76 -1.32
C MET A 50 -4.50 -1.88 -0.74
N HIS A 51 -3.80 -2.63 -1.60
CA HIS A 51 -2.80 -3.61 -1.19
C HIS A 51 -1.67 -2.95 -0.38
N ASP A 52 -1.07 -1.89 -0.90
CA ASP A 52 0.10 -1.24 -0.30
C ASP A 52 -0.24 -0.55 1.03
N GLU A 53 -1.47 -0.08 1.21
CA GLU A 53 -1.93 0.46 2.49
C GLU A 53 -2.04 -0.64 3.56
N ALA A 54 -2.51 -1.82 3.18
CA ALA A 54 -2.73 -2.94 4.09
C ALA A 54 -1.46 -3.76 4.36
N MET A 55 -0.59 -3.92 3.36
CA MET A 55 0.57 -4.82 3.42
C MET A 55 1.51 -4.56 4.61
N PRO A 56 1.87 -3.31 4.98
CA PRO A 56 2.72 -3.05 6.15
C PRO A 56 2.13 -3.56 7.48
N LYS A 57 0.82 -3.82 7.53
CA LYS A 57 0.12 -4.28 8.73
C LYS A 57 0.17 -5.80 8.93
N MET A 58 0.62 -6.57 7.95
CA MET A 58 0.59 -8.04 8.00
C MET A 58 1.44 -8.62 9.14
N ASN A 59 2.62 -8.04 9.39
CA ASN A 59 3.45 -8.45 10.53
C ASN A 59 2.80 -8.11 11.88
N GLN A 60 2.06 -7.00 11.94
CA GLN A 60 1.32 -6.62 13.13
C GLN A 60 0.18 -7.62 13.42
N LEU A 61 -0.56 -8.07 12.39
CA LEU A 61 -1.59 -9.12 12.54
C LEU A 61 -0.99 -10.39 13.16
N LYS A 62 0.10 -10.91 12.60
CA LYS A 62 0.79 -12.11 13.09
C LYS A 62 1.26 -11.95 14.54
N GLY A 63 1.83 -10.79 14.87
CA GLY A 63 2.26 -10.48 16.24
C GLY A 63 1.10 -10.46 17.23
N LEU A 64 -0.04 -9.87 16.85
CA LEU A 64 -1.23 -9.80 17.70
C LEU A 64 -1.90 -11.17 17.84
N GLN A 65 -1.92 -12.02 16.81
CA GLN A 65 -2.40 -13.40 16.93
C GLN A 65 -1.59 -14.19 17.97
N LYS A 66 -0.26 -14.08 17.91
CA LYS A 66 0.63 -14.72 18.90
C LYS A 66 0.39 -14.18 20.30
N THR A 67 0.23 -12.87 20.43
CA THR A 67 -0.03 -12.22 21.73
C THR A 67 -1.38 -12.66 22.32
N ALA A 68 -2.43 -12.69 21.50
CA ALA A 68 -3.75 -13.19 21.92
C ALA A 68 -3.66 -14.64 22.40
N GLN A 69 -2.94 -15.50 21.66
CA GLN A 69 -2.72 -16.89 22.06
C GLN A 69 -1.99 -17.00 23.40
N GLN A 70 -0.91 -16.24 23.60
CA GLN A 70 -0.16 -16.22 24.86
C GLN A 70 -1.04 -15.78 26.04
N GLN A 71 -1.89 -14.76 25.86
CA GLN A 71 -2.82 -14.32 26.90
C GLN A 71 -3.87 -15.40 27.20
N ILE A 72 -4.42 -16.07 26.17
CA ILE A 72 -5.35 -17.20 26.35
C ILE A 72 -4.69 -18.31 27.18
N ASP A 73 -3.46 -18.70 26.84
CA ASP A 73 -2.74 -19.78 27.51
C ASP A 73 -2.45 -19.43 28.98
N SER A 74 -2.05 -18.18 29.25
CA SER A 74 -1.88 -17.67 30.60
C SER A 74 -3.19 -17.71 31.41
N LEU A 75 -4.31 -17.27 30.83
CA LEU A 75 -5.61 -17.28 31.50
C LEU A 75 -6.08 -18.72 31.78
N LYS A 76 -5.88 -19.65 30.84
CA LYS A 76 -6.17 -21.09 31.01
C LYS A 76 -5.40 -21.70 32.18
N ALA A 77 -4.13 -21.32 32.37
CA ALA A 77 -3.30 -21.83 33.46
C ALA A 77 -3.84 -21.46 34.86
N THR A 78 -4.50 -20.30 35.00
CA THR A 78 -5.06 -19.85 36.28
C THR A 78 -6.32 -20.62 36.72
N LYS A 79 -7.02 -21.30 35.81
CA LYS A 79 -8.30 -21.98 36.04
C LYS A 79 -9.38 -21.11 36.72
N ASN A 80 -9.29 -19.79 36.58
CA ASN A 80 -10.24 -18.85 37.17
C ASN A 80 -11.43 -18.62 36.22
N LYS A 81 -12.66 -18.95 36.66
CA LYS A 81 -13.89 -18.75 35.89
C LYS A 81 -14.15 -17.28 35.52
N ALA A 82 -13.66 -16.32 36.31
CA ALA A 82 -13.79 -14.90 35.99
C ALA A 82 -13.10 -14.51 34.65
N ASN A 83 -12.18 -15.34 34.16
CA ASN A 83 -11.45 -15.09 32.91
C ASN A 83 -12.20 -15.57 31.66
N GLU A 84 -13.30 -16.32 31.80
CA GLU A 84 -14.00 -16.97 30.68
C GLU A 84 -14.42 -15.96 29.60
N MET A 85 -15.02 -14.83 30.01
CA MET A 85 -15.43 -13.77 29.09
C MET A 85 -14.26 -13.07 28.39
N LEU A 86 -13.10 -12.96 29.04
CA LEU A 86 -11.90 -12.41 28.41
C LEU A 86 -11.32 -13.41 27.41
N MET A 87 -11.26 -14.69 27.77
CA MET A 87 -10.78 -15.75 26.88
C MET A 87 -11.62 -15.85 25.60
N ILE A 88 -12.95 -15.78 25.69
CA ILE A 88 -13.84 -15.79 24.52
C ILE A 88 -13.55 -14.61 23.59
N ARG A 89 -13.33 -13.41 24.15
CA ARG A 89 -12.99 -12.21 23.37
C ARG A 89 -11.62 -12.34 22.69
N LEU A 90 -10.63 -12.88 23.40
CA LEU A 90 -9.30 -13.15 22.84
C LEU A 90 -9.34 -14.21 21.73
N GLU A 91 -10.12 -15.27 21.89
CA GLU A 91 -10.27 -16.30 20.84
C GLU A 91 -10.97 -15.72 19.61
N LYS A 92 -12.03 -14.93 19.80
CA LYS A 92 -12.72 -14.24 18.70
C LYS A 92 -11.76 -13.32 17.94
N VAL A 93 -11.00 -12.47 18.63
CA VAL A 93 -10.11 -11.52 17.94
C VAL A 93 -8.93 -12.22 17.27
N LYS A 94 -8.41 -13.30 17.86
CA LYS A 94 -7.39 -14.15 17.21
C LYS A 94 -7.90 -14.71 15.88
N LEU A 95 -9.14 -15.19 15.84
CA LEU A 95 -9.76 -15.69 14.60
C LEU A 95 -9.98 -14.57 13.57
N GLN A 96 -10.40 -13.38 13.99
CA GLN A 96 -10.55 -12.22 13.10
C GLN A 96 -9.21 -11.82 12.46
N LEU A 97 -8.15 -11.72 13.26
CA LEU A 97 -6.81 -11.42 12.79
C LEU A 97 -6.30 -12.47 11.78
N ALA A 98 -6.55 -13.76 12.03
CA ALA A 98 -6.16 -14.85 11.13
C ALA A 98 -6.98 -14.84 9.82
N ALA A 99 -8.28 -14.53 9.90
CA ALA A 99 -9.13 -14.40 8.72
C ALA A 99 -8.71 -13.20 7.85
N ALA A 100 -8.34 -12.08 8.46
CA ALA A 100 -7.84 -10.92 7.73
C ALA A 100 -6.50 -11.20 7.04
N GLU A 101 -5.58 -11.90 7.72
CA GLU A 101 -4.33 -12.37 7.11
C GLU A 101 -4.61 -13.27 5.90
N LYS A 102 -5.44 -14.29 6.07
CA LYS A 102 -5.81 -15.21 4.99
C LYS A 102 -6.49 -14.48 3.83
N GLY A 103 -7.30 -13.47 4.11
CA GLY A 103 -7.97 -12.68 3.08
C GLY A 103 -7.01 -11.93 2.16
N MET A 104 -5.91 -11.40 2.71
CA MET A 104 -4.83 -10.81 1.91
C MET A 104 -4.13 -11.86 1.05
N ASP A 105 -3.76 -13.00 1.64
CA ASP A 105 -3.05 -14.08 0.95
C ASP A 105 -3.92 -14.67 -0.19
N ASP A 106 -5.21 -14.91 0.08
CA ASP A 106 -6.16 -15.43 -0.90
C ASP A 106 -6.37 -14.45 -2.05
N TRP A 107 -6.47 -13.14 -1.76
CA TRP A 107 -6.61 -12.12 -2.79
C TRP A 107 -5.35 -12.05 -3.65
N MET A 108 -4.16 -12.02 -3.03
CA MET A 108 -2.88 -12.01 -3.73
C MET A 108 -2.68 -13.23 -4.63
N ALA A 109 -3.16 -14.40 -4.20
CA ALA A 109 -3.06 -15.64 -4.99
C ALA A 109 -3.99 -15.65 -6.21
N GLN A 110 -5.03 -14.81 -6.23
CA GLN A 110 -6.04 -14.74 -7.30
C GLN A 110 -5.91 -13.49 -8.18
N PHE A 111 -5.15 -12.50 -7.72
CA PHE A 111 -4.96 -11.25 -8.44
C PHE A 111 -4.00 -11.46 -9.61
N GLU A 112 -4.43 -11.05 -10.80
CA GLU A 112 -3.67 -11.11 -12.05
C GLU A 112 -3.27 -9.69 -12.46
N PRO A 113 -1.99 -9.31 -12.34
CA PRO A 113 -1.53 -7.97 -12.70
C PRO A 113 -1.61 -7.67 -14.20
N ASP A 114 -1.53 -8.72 -15.03
CA ASP A 114 -1.63 -8.66 -16.49
C ASP A 114 -2.74 -9.62 -16.96
N PRO A 115 -4.00 -9.21 -16.84
CA PRO A 115 -5.12 -10.11 -17.02
C PRO A 115 -5.41 -10.28 -18.53
N GLN A 116 -5.63 -11.53 -18.96
CA GLN A 116 -5.65 -11.94 -20.38
C GLN A 116 -6.90 -11.48 -21.17
N GLN A 117 -7.66 -10.50 -20.70
CA GLN A 117 -8.85 -10.03 -21.41
C GLN A 117 -8.49 -9.27 -22.70
N PRO A 118 -9.25 -9.50 -23.79
CA PRO A 118 -8.85 -9.03 -25.12
C PRO A 118 -8.98 -7.51 -25.30
N THR A 119 -9.85 -6.83 -24.55
CA THR A 119 -10.06 -5.38 -24.67
C THR A 119 -9.68 -4.61 -23.41
N SER A 120 -9.32 -3.33 -23.58
CA SER A 120 -9.01 -2.44 -22.45
C SER A 120 -10.23 -2.17 -21.56
N GLU A 121 -11.44 -2.20 -22.13
CA GLU A 121 -12.68 -2.07 -21.36
C GLU A 121 -12.88 -3.27 -20.41
N GLU A 122 -12.69 -4.49 -20.91
CA GLU A 122 -12.80 -5.70 -20.09
C GLU A 122 -11.70 -5.78 -19.02
N ARG A 123 -10.47 -5.36 -19.33
CA ARG A 123 -9.39 -5.24 -18.32
C ARG A 123 -9.71 -4.17 -17.27
N GLY A 124 -10.26 -3.03 -17.69
CA GLY A 124 -10.75 -1.99 -16.78
C GLY A 124 -11.86 -2.49 -15.84
N ALA A 125 -12.81 -3.28 -16.36
CA ALA A 125 -13.87 -3.91 -15.56
C ALA A 125 -13.31 -4.93 -14.55
N TYR A 126 -12.33 -5.74 -14.97
CA TYR A 126 -11.60 -6.64 -14.07
C TYR A 126 -10.94 -5.87 -12.92
N PHE A 127 -10.17 -4.81 -13.21
CA PHE A 127 -9.52 -4.03 -12.16
C PHE A 127 -10.51 -3.30 -11.24
N LYS A 128 -11.67 -2.89 -11.76
CA LYS A 128 -12.74 -2.35 -10.91
C LYS A 128 -13.28 -3.39 -9.91
N ASP A 129 -13.51 -4.62 -10.35
CA ASP A 129 -13.90 -5.72 -9.45
C ASP A 129 -12.80 -6.03 -8.43
N GLN A 130 -11.54 -6.08 -8.88
CA GLN A 130 -10.40 -6.29 -7.97
C GLN A 130 -10.23 -5.15 -6.96
N TYR A 131 -10.56 -3.91 -7.34
CA TYR A 131 -10.51 -2.77 -6.43
C TYR A 131 -11.49 -2.94 -5.27
N GLU A 132 -12.73 -3.36 -5.53
CA GLU A 132 -13.71 -3.61 -4.46
C GLU A 132 -13.26 -4.75 -3.54
N LYS A 133 -12.67 -5.82 -4.09
CA LYS A 133 -12.11 -6.94 -3.31
C LYS A 133 -10.93 -6.49 -2.46
N ALA A 134 -9.98 -5.74 -3.04
CA ALA A 134 -8.81 -5.21 -2.35
C ALA A 134 -9.22 -4.22 -1.25
N LYS A 135 -10.25 -3.40 -1.51
CA LYS A 135 -10.82 -2.49 -0.50
C LYS A 135 -11.40 -3.26 0.68
N VAL A 136 -12.21 -4.30 0.45
CA VAL A 136 -12.76 -5.14 1.53
C VAL A 136 -11.65 -5.85 2.30
N MET A 137 -10.64 -6.38 1.61
CA MET A 137 -9.45 -6.98 2.23
C MET A 137 -8.75 -5.96 3.15
N ARG A 138 -8.48 -4.75 2.66
CA ARG A 138 -7.88 -3.65 3.44
C ARG A 138 -8.74 -3.36 4.65
N ASP A 139 -10.03 -3.10 4.45
CA ASP A 139 -10.96 -2.75 5.53
C ASP A 139 -10.98 -3.84 6.63
N ASN A 140 -10.99 -5.13 6.25
CA ASN A 140 -10.95 -6.25 7.20
C ASN A 140 -9.67 -6.29 8.05
N ILE A 141 -8.53 -5.94 7.47
CA ILE A 141 -7.26 -5.85 8.20
C ILE A 141 -7.34 -4.75 9.25
N PHE A 142 -7.75 -3.53 8.87
CA PHE A 142 -7.85 -2.41 9.80
C PHE A 142 -8.88 -2.67 10.91
N ILE A 143 -10.07 -3.18 10.57
CA ILE A 143 -11.10 -3.55 11.55
C ILE A 143 -10.59 -4.60 12.55
N SER A 144 -9.81 -5.58 12.07
CA SER A 144 -9.24 -6.63 12.94
C SER A 144 -8.18 -6.07 13.88
N LEU A 145 -7.37 -5.11 13.41
CA LEU A 145 -6.41 -4.40 14.25
C LEU A 145 -7.10 -3.56 15.34
N ASP A 146 -8.15 -2.82 14.99
CA ASP A 146 -8.91 -2.02 15.96
C ASP A 146 -9.58 -2.91 17.02
N SER A 147 -10.13 -4.04 16.58
CA SER A 147 -10.70 -5.05 17.48
C SER A 147 -9.65 -5.60 18.45
N ALA A 148 -8.42 -5.85 17.95
CA ALA A 148 -7.31 -6.34 18.76
C ALA A 148 -6.83 -5.28 19.76
N ALA A 149 -6.71 -4.02 19.36
CA ALA A 149 -6.31 -2.92 20.24
C ALA A 149 -7.29 -2.70 21.41
N ALA A 150 -8.57 -3.04 21.23
CA ALA A 150 -9.58 -2.93 22.28
C ALA A 150 -9.49 -4.05 23.35
N ILE A 151 -8.83 -5.17 23.03
CA ILE A 151 -8.83 -6.39 23.86
C ILE A 151 -7.43 -6.70 24.40
N ILE A 152 -6.43 -6.64 23.54
CA ILE A 152 -5.04 -6.97 23.83
C ILE A 152 -4.36 -5.73 24.43
N ARG A 153 -3.86 -5.90 25.65
CA ARG A 153 -3.06 -4.92 26.38
C ARG A 153 -1.61 -5.35 26.47
#